data_AF-A0AAD3MF17-F1
#
_entry.id   AF-A0AAD3MF17-F1
#
_cell.length_a   1.000
_cell.length_b   1.000
_cell.length_c   1.000
_cell.angle_alpha   90.00
_cell.angle_beta   90.00
_cell.angle_gamma   90.00
#
_symmetry.space_group_name_H-M   'P 1'
#
loop_
_entity.id
_entity.type
_entity.pdbx_description
1 polymer ?
#
loop_
_entity_poly.entity_id
_entity_poly.type
_entity_poly.pdbx_seq_one_letter_code
_entity_poly.pdbx_strand_id
1 'polypeptide(L)'
;MVPVRAACAFLSLAPLLVLGVPPIWTQPEQVHLSYPGEPGSMVVTWTTFSKTESKVEYSLLGGRLFEMTAKGDATLFVDSGKEKRRMYIHRVTLAGLKPAAAYAYHCGSDDGWSDVFSFTALNNNTSFSPRFALYGDLGNENPQSLARLQKETQLGMYDVILHIGKLHTD
;
A
#
# COMPACT_ATOMS: atom_id res chain seq x y z
N MET A 1 7.87 -61.57 34.68
CA MET A 1 7.16 -60.59 35.52
C MET A 1 7.86 -59.25 35.34
N VAL A 2 7.19 -58.30 34.69
CA VAL A 2 7.65 -56.93 34.38
C VAL A 2 6.93 -55.98 35.37
N PRO A 3 7.58 -54.93 35.91
CA PRO A 3 7.39 -53.55 35.38
C PRO A 3 8.73 -52.78 35.29
N VAL A 4 9.07 -52.05 34.23
CA VAL A 4 8.50 -50.82 33.63
C VAL A 4 8.87 -49.53 34.39
N ARG A 5 9.75 -48.77 33.71
CA ARG A 5 9.88 -47.29 33.59
C ARG A 5 10.53 -46.48 34.71
N ALA A 6 11.58 -45.76 34.32
CA ALA A 6 11.55 -44.30 34.28
C ALA A 6 12.56 -43.77 33.24
N ALA A 7 12.10 -43.50 32.03
CA ALA A 7 12.84 -42.66 31.10
C ALA A 7 12.49 -41.20 31.44
N CYS A 8 13.42 -40.48 32.05
CA CYS A 8 13.31 -39.04 32.25
C CYS A 8 13.46 -38.35 30.88
N ALA A 9 12.35 -38.10 30.21
CA ALA A 9 12.29 -37.13 29.14
C ALA A 9 12.35 -35.73 29.78
N PHE A 10 13.52 -35.09 29.71
CA PHE A 10 13.61 -33.65 29.94
C PHE A 10 12.93 -32.95 28.77
N LEU A 11 11.62 -32.72 28.90
CA LEU A 11 10.91 -31.76 28.07
C LEU A 11 11.42 -30.37 28.47
N SER A 12 12.38 -29.86 27.70
CA SER A 12 12.76 -28.44 27.76
C SER A 12 11.58 -27.61 27.27
N LEU A 13 10.69 -27.22 28.20
CA LEU A 13 9.67 -26.23 27.96
C LEU A 13 10.37 -24.86 27.92
N ALA A 14 11.00 -24.53 26.80
CA ALA A 14 11.35 -23.15 26.53
C ALA A 14 10.05 -22.42 26.19
N PRO A 15 9.57 -21.47 26.99
CA PRO A 15 8.50 -20.60 26.53
C PRO A 15 9.07 -19.80 25.38
N LEU A 16 8.62 -20.07 24.15
CA LEU A 16 8.74 -19.14 23.03
C LEU A 16 7.91 -17.91 23.41
N LEU A 17 8.51 -17.00 24.17
CA LEU A 17 8.08 -15.62 24.25
C LEU A 17 8.40 -14.99 22.90
N VAL A 18 7.52 -15.23 21.93
CA VAL A 18 7.38 -14.36 20.77
C VAL A 18 6.81 -13.05 21.33
N LEU A 19 7.70 -12.20 21.85
CA LEU A 19 7.36 -10.81 22.08
C LEU A 19 7.08 -10.23 20.70
N GLY A 20 5.80 -10.08 20.36
CA GLY A 20 5.40 -9.40 19.13
C GLY A 20 6.08 -8.04 19.10
N VAL A 21 6.76 -7.74 17.99
CA VAL A 21 7.36 -6.42 17.77
C VAL A 21 6.23 -5.40 17.95
N PRO A 22 6.39 -4.39 18.85
CA PRO A 22 5.35 -3.40 19.05
C PRO A 22 5.09 -2.69 17.70
N PRO A 23 3.84 -2.36 17.37
CA PRO A 23 3.52 -1.71 16.11
C PRO A 23 4.31 -0.40 16.01
N ILE A 24 4.95 -0.18 14.87
CA ILE A 24 5.63 1.07 14.56
C ILE A 24 4.55 2.02 14.03
N TRP A 25 4.13 2.99 14.82
CA TRP A 25 2.98 3.85 14.50
C TRP A 25 3.24 4.83 13.35
N THR A 26 4.49 4.96 12.94
CA THR A 26 4.96 5.74 11.79
C THR A 26 5.03 4.93 10.49
N GLN A 27 4.80 3.61 10.56
CA GLN A 27 4.83 2.75 9.39
C GLN A 27 3.68 3.10 8.42
N PRO A 28 3.97 3.36 7.14
CA PRO A 28 2.94 3.59 6.14
C PRO A 28 2.02 2.39 5.93
N GLU A 29 0.72 2.63 5.97
CA GLU A 29 -0.34 1.66 5.70
C GLU A 29 -1.30 2.16 4.61
N GLN A 30 -2.13 1.25 4.08
CA GLN A 30 -3.21 1.58 3.14
C GLN A 30 -2.76 2.40 1.92
N VAL A 31 -1.55 2.10 1.43
CA VAL A 31 -0.94 2.80 0.29
C VAL A 31 -1.78 2.58 -0.97
N HIS A 32 -2.16 3.68 -1.63
CA HIS A 32 -2.88 3.64 -2.88
C HIS A 32 -2.54 4.83 -3.78
N LEU A 33 -2.80 4.67 -5.07
CA LEU A 33 -2.56 5.66 -6.11
C LEU A 33 -3.88 6.25 -6.61
N SER A 34 -3.87 7.52 -6.98
CA SER A 34 -4.98 8.17 -7.66
C SER A 34 -4.50 9.16 -8.72
N TYR A 35 -5.31 9.36 -9.76
CA TYR A 35 -5.04 10.32 -10.81
C TYR A 35 -5.70 11.68 -10.47
N PRO A 36 -4.93 12.79 -10.36
CA PRO A 36 -5.48 14.07 -9.95
C PRO A 36 -6.12 14.88 -11.09
N GLY A 37 -6.17 14.35 -12.31
CA GLY A 37 -6.72 15.04 -13.47
C GLY A 37 -5.69 15.81 -14.31
N GLU A 38 -4.43 15.85 -13.90
CA GLU A 38 -3.34 16.53 -14.62
C GLU A 38 -2.42 15.53 -15.36
N PRO A 39 -2.21 15.68 -16.67
CA PRO A 39 -1.33 14.77 -17.41
C PRO A 39 0.09 14.70 -16.86
N GLY A 40 0.67 13.51 -16.83
CA GLY A 40 2.03 13.31 -16.29
C GLY A 40 2.10 13.46 -14.77
N SER A 41 0.98 13.26 -14.07
CA SER A 41 0.95 13.28 -12.60
C SER A 41 0.28 12.05 -11.99
N MET A 42 0.63 11.77 -10.73
CA MET A 42 0.09 10.69 -9.92
C MET A 42 0.11 11.09 -8.45
N VAL A 43 -0.97 10.84 -7.70
CA VAL A 43 -1.01 11.09 -6.25
C VAL A 43 -0.79 9.78 -5.51
N VAL A 44 0.21 9.76 -4.65
CA VAL A 44 0.45 8.68 -3.68
C VAL A 44 -0.21 9.06 -2.36
N THR A 45 -1.06 8.17 -1.84
CA THR A 45 -1.76 8.36 -0.57
C THR A 45 -1.51 7.17 0.35
N TRP A 46 -1.26 7.45 1.63
CA TRP A 46 -1.10 6.42 2.66
C TRP A 46 -1.55 6.96 4.02
N THR A 47 -1.61 6.09 5.02
CA THR A 47 -1.96 6.43 6.39
C THR A 47 -0.85 6.05 7.37
N THR A 48 -0.76 6.79 8.48
CA THR A 48 0.07 6.48 9.65
C THR A 48 -0.71 6.78 10.93
N PHE A 49 -0.34 6.15 12.06
CA PHE A 49 -0.96 6.41 13.36
C PHE A 49 -0.31 7.58 14.12
N SER A 50 0.89 8.00 13.72
CA SER A 50 1.62 9.16 14.27
C SER A 50 1.98 10.15 13.18
N LYS A 51 1.98 11.45 13.50
CA LYS A 51 2.33 12.48 12.51
C LYS A 51 3.79 12.34 12.09
N THR A 52 4.03 12.19 10.80
CA THR A 52 5.36 12.20 10.19
C THR A 52 5.42 13.20 9.03
N GLU A 53 6.60 13.38 8.44
CA GLU A 53 6.71 14.01 7.13
C GLU A 53 6.03 13.16 6.04
N SER A 54 5.59 13.81 4.95
CA SER A 54 5.04 13.16 3.76
C SER A 54 6.06 13.20 2.62
N LYS A 55 6.91 12.16 2.50
CA LYS A 55 7.88 12.03 1.41
C LYS A 55 7.53 10.83 0.51
N VAL A 56 7.77 11.00 -0.79
CA VAL A 56 7.84 9.89 -1.75
C VAL A 56 9.17 9.96 -2.45
N GLU A 57 9.91 8.87 -2.45
CA GLU A 57 11.07 8.73 -3.31
C GLU A 57 10.75 7.76 -4.44
N TYR A 58 11.17 8.11 -5.65
CA TYR A 58 10.78 7.40 -6.86
C TYR A 58 11.83 7.51 -7.95
N SER A 59 11.74 6.62 -8.92
CA SER A 59 12.70 6.51 -10.03
C SER A 59 12.07 5.77 -11.20
N LEU A 60 12.63 5.93 -12.41
CA LEU A 60 12.27 5.09 -13.53
C LEU A 60 12.65 3.63 -13.23
N LEU A 61 11.73 2.72 -13.50
CA LEU A 61 11.96 1.29 -13.28
C LEU A 61 13.13 0.81 -14.17
N GLY A 62 14.10 0.12 -13.55
CA GLY A 62 15.33 -0.34 -14.22
C GLY A 62 16.50 0.67 -14.22
N GLY A 63 16.28 1.89 -13.69
CA GLY A 63 17.35 2.85 -13.41
C GLY A 63 17.93 2.70 -12.00
N ARG A 64 18.69 3.70 -11.56
CA ARG A 64 19.09 3.82 -10.16
C ARG A 64 17.84 4.15 -9.32
N LEU A 65 17.67 3.42 -8.22
CA LEU A 65 16.50 3.59 -7.36
C LEU A 65 16.55 4.94 -6.61
N PHE A 66 15.37 5.55 -6.50
CA PHE A 66 15.07 6.69 -5.62
C PHE A 66 15.86 7.98 -5.92
N GLU A 67 16.10 8.27 -7.20
CA GLU A 67 16.77 9.50 -7.65
C GLU A 67 15.91 10.77 -7.54
N MET A 68 14.58 10.62 -7.50
CA MET A 68 13.64 11.72 -7.39
C MET A 68 12.92 11.68 -6.04
N THR A 69 12.61 12.85 -5.49
CA THR A 69 11.86 13.00 -4.25
C THR A 69 10.75 14.03 -4.44
N ALA A 70 9.57 13.71 -3.93
CA ALA A 70 8.45 14.63 -3.82
C ALA A 70 8.00 14.75 -2.35
N LYS A 71 7.53 15.94 -1.99
CA LYS A 71 6.94 16.23 -0.67
C LYS A 71 5.48 16.59 -0.85
N GLY A 72 4.70 16.35 0.20
CA GLY A 72 3.32 16.79 0.28
C GLY A 72 2.89 16.99 1.72
N ASP A 73 1.61 16.78 1.98
CA ASP A 73 0.98 17.17 3.24
C ASP A 73 0.35 15.98 3.95
N ALA A 74 -0.04 16.19 5.21
CA ALA A 74 -0.76 15.21 6.02
C ALA A 74 -1.95 15.88 6.71
N THR A 75 -3.11 15.23 6.65
CA THR A 75 -4.34 15.67 7.31
C THR A 75 -4.72 14.69 8.41
N LEU A 76 -5.03 15.20 9.61
CA LEU A 76 -5.53 14.37 10.71
C LEU A 76 -6.97 13.94 10.42
N PHE A 77 -7.24 12.65 10.53
CA PHE A 77 -8.55 12.07 10.59
C PHE A 77 -8.80 11.48 11.97
N VAL A 78 -10.00 11.70 12.51
CA VAL A 78 -10.46 11.12 13.76
C VAL A 78 -11.72 10.33 13.46
N ASP A 79 -11.72 9.04 13.77
CA ASP A 79 -12.89 8.21 13.51
C ASP A 79 -14.09 8.62 14.39
N SER A 80 -15.30 8.28 13.93
CA SER A 80 -16.53 8.55 14.69
C SER A 80 -16.80 7.52 15.79
N GLY A 81 -15.95 6.51 15.93
CA GLY A 81 -16.07 5.44 16.93
C GLY A 81 -15.94 5.95 18.37
N LYS A 82 -16.22 5.07 19.34
CA LYS A 82 -16.10 5.38 20.78
C LYS A 82 -14.66 5.71 21.17
N GLU A 83 -13.70 5.01 20.57
CA GLU A 83 -12.27 5.16 20.85
C GLU A 83 -11.64 6.40 20.19
N LYS A 84 -12.35 7.10 19.28
CA LYS A 84 -11.85 8.30 18.56
C LYS A 84 -10.45 8.09 17.99
N ARG A 85 -10.25 6.98 17.27
CA ARG A 85 -8.94 6.62 16.73
C ARG A 85 -8.45 7.70 15.77
N ARG A 86 -7.17 8.03 15.89
CA ARG A 86 -6.49 9.07 15.13
C ARG A 86 -5.60 8.43 14.08
N MET A 87 -5.68 8.93 12.86
CA MET A 87 -4.75 8.58 11.79
C MET A 87 -4.43 9.81 10.95
N TYR A 88 -3.22 9.87 10.41
CA TYR A 88 -2.77 10.92 9.52
C TYR A 88 -2.84 10.40 8.09
N ILE A 89 -3.57 11.10 7.24
CA ILE A 89 -3.69 10.77 5.81
C ILE A 89 -2.71 11.64 5.05
N HIS A 90 -1.70 11.02 4.46
CA HIS A 90 -0.64 11.66 3.71
C HIS A 90 -0.99 11.69 2.23
N ARG A 91 -0.72 12.80 1.54
CA ARG A 91 -0.93 12.94 0.10
C ARG A 91 0.26 13.63 -0.54
N VAL A 92 0.85 13.00 -1.55
CA VAL A 92 1.99 13.53 -2.30
C VAL A 92 1.71 13.41 -3.80
N THR A 93 1.80 14.52 -4.51
CA THR A 93 1.65 14.56 -5.98
C THR A 93 3.02 14.42 -6.63
N LEU A 94 3.20 13.37 -7.43
CA LEU A 94 4.31 13.21 -8.36
C LEU A 94 3.93 13.92 -9.66
N ALA A 95 4.78 14.81 -10.14
CA ALA A 95 4.56 15.58 -11.37
C ALA A 95 5.71 15.39 -12.36
N GLY A 96 5.49 15.75 -13.62
CA GLY A 96 6.49 15.64 -14.68
C GLY A 96 6.84 14.19 -15.04
N LEU A 97 5.92 13.25 -14.80
CA LEU A 97 6.10 11.85 -15.13
C LEU A 97 6.12 11.65 -16.65
N LYS A 98 7.07 10.84 -17.13
CA LYS A 98 7.16 10.44 -18.52
C LYS A 98 5.96 9.56 -18.87
N PRO A 99 5.16 9.92 -19.90
CA PRO A 99 4.02 9.13 -20.31
C PRO A 99 4.40 7.68 -20.64
N ALA A 100 3.55 6.73 -20.24
CA ALA A 100 3.74 5.28 -20.44
C ALA A 100 5.04 4.69 -19.86
N ALA A 101 5.74 5.41 -18.98
CA ALA A 101 6.92 4.90 -18.30
C ALA A 101 6.55 4.26 -16.95
N ALA A 102 7.24 3.17 -16.62
CA ALA A 102 7.12 2.52 -15.33
C ALA A 102 8.04 3.19 -14.30
N TYR A 103 7.54 3.37 -13.08
CA TYR A 103 8.24 3.95 -11.95
C TYR A 103 8.24 2.99 -10.77
N ALA A 104 9.35 2.90 -10.07
CA ALA A 104 9.44 2.32 -8.72
C ALA A 104 9.36 3.46 -7.70
N TYR A 105 8.63 3.24 -6.61
CA TYR A 105 8.48 4.24 -5.54
C TYR A 105 8.30 3.58 -4.17
N HIS A 106 8.61 4.34 -3.13
CA HIS A 106 8.20 4.07 -1.76
C HIS A 106 7.81 5.38 -1.08
N CYS A 107 6.94 5.31 -0.09
CA CYS A 107 6.41 6.48 0.62
C CYS A 107 6.68 6.37 2.11
N GLY A 108 6.74 7.52 2.78
CA GLY A 108 6.95 7.57 4.22
C GLY A 108 7.81 8.74 4.65
N SER A 109 8.74 8.47 5.56
CA SER A 109 9.69 9.43 6.12
C SER A 109 10.89 8.70 6.73
N ASP A 110 11.83 9.45 7.29
CA ASP A 110 13.00 8.88 7.98
C ASP A 110 12.58 8.07 9.23
N ASP A 111 11.34 8.26 9.72
CA ASP A 111 10.74 7.51 10.83
C ASP A 111 10.09 6.18 10.39
N GLY A 112 9.99 5.90 9.09
CA GLY A 112 9.34 4.71 8.57
C GLY A 112 9.03 4.81 7.07
N TRP A 113 9.50 3.81 6.31
CA TRP A 113 9.30 3.68 4.86
C TRP A 113 8.42 2.49 4.54
N SER A 114 7.59 2.60 3.50
CA SER A 114 6.82 1.49 2.96
C SER A 114 7.70 0.45 2.26
N ASP A 115 7.09 -0.69 1.89
CA ASP A 115 7.65 -1.53 0.83
C ASP A 115 7.82 -0.74 -0.48
N VAL A 116 8.62 -1.29 -1.39
CA VAL A 116 8.79 -0.73 -2.73
C VAL A 116 7.64 -1.19 -3.62
N PHE A 117 6.94 -0.22 -4.20
CA PHE A 117 5.86 -0.43 -5.15
C PHE A 117 6.25 0.05 -6.55
N SER A 118 5.43 -0.28 -7.54
CA SER A 118 5.62 0.22 -8.90
C SER A 118 4.30 0.59 -9.55
N PHE A 119 4.34 1.55 -10.47
CA PHE A 119 3.20 1.91 -11.32
C PHE A 119 3.67 2.36 -12.70
N THR A 120 2.75 2.37 -13.67
CA THR A 120 2.99 2.94 -15.00
C THR A 120 2.24 4.25 -15.12
N ALA A 121 2.96 5.32 -15.48
CA ALA A 121 2.35 6.63 -15.69
C ALA A 121 1.40 6.59 -16.89
N LEU A 122 0.28 7.31 -16.78
CA LEU A 122 -0.74 7.34 -17.84
C LEU A 122 -0.14 7.81 -19.16
N ASN A 123 -0.53 7.14 -20.24
CA ASN A 123 -0.18 7.54 -21.58
C ASN A 123 -1.06 8.74 -21.99
N ASN A 124 -0.43 9.82 -22.47
CA ASN A 124 -1.10 11.05 -22.89
C ASN A 124 -1.24 11.16 -24.42
N ASN A 125 -0.90 10.09 -25.16
CA ASN A 125 -1.08 10.04 -26.60
C ASN A 125 -2.57 9.91 -26.95
N THR A 126 -3.06 10.76 -27.85
CA THR A 126 -4.46 10.74 -28.32
C THR A 126 -4.85 9.48 -29.09
N SER A 127 -3.86 8.71 -29.59
CA SER A 127 -4.06 7.43 -30.25
C SER A 127 -4.09 6.24 -29.28
N PHE A 128 -3.83 6.48 -28.00
CA PHE A 128 -3.87 5.45 -26.97
C PHE A 128 -5.31 5.21 -26.49
N SER A 129 -5.72 3.95 -26.45
CA SER A 129 -7.00 3.53 -25.87
C SER A 129 -6.74 2.89 -24.50
N PRO A 130 -7.01 3.60 -23.37
CA PRO A 130 -6.81 3.05 -22.04
C PRO A 130 -7.75 1.87 -21.75
N ARG A 131 -7.23 0.84 -21.10
CA ARG A 131 -8.02 -0.30 -20.62
C ARG A 131 -8.45 -0.06 -19.19
N PHE A 132 -9.76 0.02 -18.99
CA PHE A 132 -10.36 0.21 -17.67
C PHE A 132 -10.82 -1.12 -17.09
N ALA A 133 -10.48 -1.37 -15.83
CA ALA A 133 -11.21 -2.32 -14.99
C ALA A 133 -12.31 -1.58 -14.24
N LEU A 134 -13.52 -2.13 -14.29
CA LEU A 134 -14.67 -1.60 -13.58
C LEU A 134 -15.05 -2.53 -12.44
N TYR A 135 -15.17 -2.00 -11.22
CA TYR A 135 -15.69 -2.81 -10.12
C TYR A 135 -16.58 -1.98 -9.17
N GLY A 136 -17.52 -2.67 -8.54
CA GLY A 136 -18.38 -2.18 -7.47
C GLY A 136 -18.44 -3.20 -6.35
N ASP A 137 -18.74 -2.75 -5.13
CA ASP A 137 -18.86 -3.56 -3.91
C ASP A 137 -17.69 -4.52 -3.67
N LEU A 138 -16.52 -3.94 -3.41
CA LEU A 138 -15.34 -4.70 -2.98
C LEU A 138 -15.44 -4.99 -1.48
N GLY A 139 -16.40 -5.84 -1.12
CA GLY A 139 -16.56 -6.33 0.25
C GLY A 139 -15.35 -7.19 0.66
N ASN A 140 -14.96 -7.11 1.94
CA ASN A 140 -13.93 -7.97 2.52
C ASN A 140 -14.46 -9.38 2.83
N GLU A 141 -15.79 -9.57 2.83
CA GLU A 141 -16.43 -10.87 2.98
C GLU A 141 -16.66 -11.51 1.60
N ASN A 142 -16.06 -12.69 1.38
CA ASN A 142 -16.12 -13.45 0.13
C ASN A 142 -15.68 -12.69 -1.15
N PRO A 143 -14.43 -12.19 -1.22
CA PRO A 143 -13.96 -11.41 -2.35
C PRO A 143 -13.67 -12.30 -3.58
N GLN A 144 -14.72 -12.69 -4.31
CA GLN A 144 -14.64 -13.54 -5.51
C GLN A 144 -13.79 -12.91 -6.63
N SER A 145 -13.77 -11.57 -6.69
CA SER A 145 -13.11 -10.82 -7.76
C SER A 145 -11.72 -10.31 -7.38
N LEU A 146 -11.35 -10.25 -6.10
CA LEU A 146 -10.12 -9.58 -5.65
C LEU A 146 -8.85 -10.27 -6.14
N ALA A 147 -8.74 -11.58 -5.94
CA ALA A 147 -7.57 -12.34 -6.39
C ALA A 147 -7.40 -12.27 -7.92
N ARG A 148 -8.52 -12.23 -8.65
CA ARG A 148 -8.52 -12.06 -10.10
C ARG A 148 -8.06 -10.65 -10.50
N LEU A 149 -8.62 -9.61 -9.90
CA LEU A 149 -8.23 -8.22 -10.16
C LEU A 149 -6.74 -8.00 -9.86
N GLN A 150 -6.24 -8.50 -8.73
CA GLN A 150 -4.82 -8.43 -8.39
C GLN A 150 -3.95 -9.09 -9.46
N LYS A 151 -4.28 -10.33 -9.85
CA LYS A 151 -3.53 -11.07 -10.87
C LYS A 151 -3.55 -10.35 -12.21
N GLU A 152 -4.72 -9.93 -12.69
CA GLU A 152 -4.88 -9.27 -13.99
C GLU A 152 -4.19 -7.90 -14.01
N THR A 153 -4.22 -7.13 -12.91
CA THR A 153 -3.47 -5.87 -12.78
C THR A 153 -1.96 -6.12 -12.79
N GLN A 154 -1.47 -7.14 -12.09
CA GLN A 154 -0.04 -7.50 -12.10
C GLN A 154 0.44 -7.98 -13.48
N LEU A 155 -0.45 -8.61 -14.26
CA LEU A 155 -0.19 -8.96 -15.66
C LEU A 155 -0.31 -7.77 -16.62
N GLY A 156 -0.59 -6.56 -16.10
CA GLY A 156 -0.72 -5.36 -16.91
C GLY A 156 -1.92 -5.41 -17.84
N MET A 157 -3.03 -6.04 -17.44
CA MET A 157 -4.25 -6.12 -18.25
C MET A 157 -5.08 -4.82 -18.23
N TYR A 158 -4.85 -3.97 -17.23
CA TYR A 158 -5.59 -2.72 -17.02
C TYR A 158 -4.61 -1.56 -16.79
N ASP A 159 -4.98 -0.40 -17.31
CA ASP A 159 -4.21 0.84 -17.16
C ASP A 159 -4.82 1.73 -16.06
N VAL A 160 -6.14 1.63 -15.84
CA VAL A 160 -6.88 2.35 -14.81
C VAL A 160 -7.91 1.41 -14.19
N ILE A 161 -8.10 1.50 -12.87
CA ILE A 161 -9.20 0.83 -12.19
C ILE A 161 -10.19 1.90 -11.72
N LEU A 162 -11.44 1.79 -12.17
CA LEU A 162 -12.52 2.67 -11.78
C LEU A 162 -13.46 1.93 -10.81
N HIS A 163 -13.54 2.47 -9.59
CA HIS A 163 -14.48 1.99 -8.59
C HIS A 163 -15.80 2.76 -8.68
N ILE A 164 -16.92 2.07 -8.93
CA ILE A 164 -18.27 2.67 -9.10
C ILE A 164 -19.24 2.22 -7.99
N GLY A 165 -18.82 2.18 -6.73
CA GLY A 165 -19.68 1.67 -5.65
C GLY A 165 -19.02 1.75 -4.28
N LYS A 166 -19.63 1.18 -3.24
CA LYS A 166 -19.13 1.30 -1.86
C LYS A 166 -17.84 0.49 -1.66
N LEU A 167 -16.82 1.14 -1.10
CA LEU A 167 -15.54 0.52 -0.69
C LEU A 167 -15.68 -0.35 0.56
N HIS A 168 -16.68 -0.07 1.41
CA HIS A 168 -16.91 -0.73 2.68
C HIS A 168 -18.41 -0.84 2.94
N THR A 169 -18.84 -1.99 3.44
CA THR A 169 -20.16 -2.24 4.02
C THR A 169 -19.98 -2.51 5.49
N ASP A 170 -20.75 -1.78 6.32
CA ASP A 170 -20.82 -1.91 7.77
C ASP A 170 -21.40 -3.26 8.22
#